data_AF-A0AAD5MB63-F1
#
_entry.id   AF-A0AAD5MB63-F1
#
_cell.length_a   1.000
_cell.length_b   1.000
_cell.length_c   1.000
_cell.angle_alpha   90.00
_cell.angle_beta   90.00
_cell.angle_gamma   90.00
#
_symmetry.space_group_name_H-M   'P 1'
#
loop_
_entity.id
_entity.type
_entity.pdbx_description
1 polymer ?
#
loop_
_entity_poly.entity_id
_entity_poly.type
_entity_poly.pdbx_seq_one_letter_code
_entity_poly.pdbx_strand_id
1 'polypeptide(L)'
;MLVPLLLLPTVASLCSDTATCINRVREVVAAPRKFWFGEQRRSLCQGRNIDPVDCFGPPQLSAFHSVGSRLFRVRTYHAAYLRNLKIFPRVIFKAHSGDYRACDHDFRAGNGSIQIIEADPDMNPVAPFFIRTKPEITWYGLQFDEEFTIAIIDVGFGSLNYLITGFPRQAKALNVLQVLHNYEPSENFRLEPNPMAVVVFGTARAALKFDSPDDFDISKFMLENDLADDLIGLSLVIVGSDAFAIERQRLRGNIDNCHSLLRNKLMRHPPAHALTRLPLDELNSWLTVTVKQPPLDVNVCCQSVRQNEATIYFDPLGAATISALSTLQPPAVNSARIPIESPSYISYHRQTRTQIALLDKLYSLVAIDGTTSMLHWMVVDIPAQELASSANGITKASYIPFVPLTPATCSPFALFLFSQPASINVIPTFCDDLCDLREKFRIEMFKQRYMLRLRALSWISVCYDLPYSYHVLKAATNSSQNSTLKGKTSVSQTAAQASSFICAMFHVSNHHNCPLSTSTTATAIVPSLLAMSLLLIDIH
;
A
#
# COMPACT_ATOMS: atom_id res chain seq x y z
N MET A 1 -34.03 7.09 -40.68
CA MET A 1 -33.17 7.97 -39.86
C MET A 1 -33.62 7.85 -38.42
N LEU A 2 -32.81 7.22 -37.57
CA LEU A 2 -33.05 7.09 -36.13
C LEU A 2 -31.84 7.69 -35.43
N VAL A 3 -32.06 8.81 -34.74
CA VAL A 3 -31.05 9.49 -33.92
C VAL A 3 -31.08 8.84 -32.53
N PRO A 4 -29.98 8.28 -32.02
CA PRO A 4 -29.94 7.82 -30.63
C PRO A 4 -29.73 9.03 -29.72
N LEU A 5 -30.69 9.26 -28.82
CA LEU A 5 -30.56 10.19 -27.70
C LEU A 5 -29.42 9.68 -26.80
N LEU A 6 -28.31 10.43 -26.77
CA LEU A 6 -27.27 10.30 -25.77
C LEU A 6 -27.83 10.74 -24.41
N LEU A 7 -28.26 9.77 -23.60
CA LEU A 7 -28.48 9.94 -22.17
C LEU A 7 -27.11 10.15 -21.50
N LEU A 8 -26.74 11.40 -21.31
CA LEU A 8 -25.67 11.77 -20.38
C LEU A 8 -26.08 11.35 -18.96
N PRO A 9 -25.17 10.78 -18.15
CA PRO A 9 -25.46 10.49 -16.76
C PRO A 9 -25.73 11.81 -16.04
N THR A 10 -26.93 11.94 -15.47
CA THR A 10 -27.27 13.05 -14.57
C THR A 10 -26.34 12.96 -13.37
N VAL A 11 -25.32 13.80 -13.32
CA VAL A 11 -24.64 14.15 -12.07
C VAL A 11 -25.75 14.69 -11.19
N ALA A 12 -26.09 13.97 -10.11
CA ALA A 12 -27.02 14.47 -9.12
C ALA A 12 -26.49 15.84 -8.68
N SER A 13 -27.18 16.90 -9.08
CA SER A 13 -26.72 18.25 -8.87
C SER A 13 -26.60 18.50 -7.38
N LEU A 14 -25.48 19.11 -6.99
CA LEU A 14 -25.33 19.88 -5.78
C LEU A 14 -26.68 20.56 -5.42
N CYS A 15 -27.11 20.42 -4.18
CA CYS A 15 -28.38 20.92 -3.63
C CYS A 15 -28.87 22.24 -4.28
N SER A 16 -30.16 22.34 -4.58
CA SER A 16 -30.76 23.42 -5.39
C SER A 16 -30.66 24.82 -4.79
N ASP A 17 -30.57 24.94 -3.46
CA ASP A 17 -30.38 26.20 -2.74
C ASP A 17 -29.64 25.99 -1.40
N THR A 18 -29.10 27.08 -0.84
CA THR A 18 -28.32 27.09 0.41
C THR A 18 -29.09 26.52 1.61
N ALA A 19 -30.40 26.78 1.71
CA ALA A 19 -31.21 26.33 2.83
C ALA A 19 -31.36 24.80 2.84
N THR A 20 -31.56 24.23 1.65
CA THR A 20 -31.62 22.79 1.41
C THR A 20 -30.29 22.13 1.76
N CYS A 21 -29.16 22.72 1.37
CA CYS A 21 -27.84 22.22 1.76
C CYS A 21 -27.67 22.18 3.29
N ILE A 22 -28.00 23.29 3.97
CA ILE A 22 -27.84 23.42 5.42
C ILE A 22 -28.71 22.40 6.14
N ASN A 23 -29.96 22.20 5.69
CA ASN A 23 -30.84 21.18 6.26
C ASN A 23 -30.26 19.77 6.06
N ARG A 24 -29.73 19.48 4.88
CA ARG A 24 -29.09 18.18 4.63
C ARG A 24 -27.87 17.94 5.50
N VAL A 25 -27.03 18.97 5.70
CA VAL A 25 -25.91 18.91 6.65
C VAL A 25 -26.40 18.63 8.06
N ARG A 26 -27.45 19.31 8.54
CA ARG A 26 -28.02 19.08 9.88
C ARG A 26 -28.48 17.64 10.09
N GLU A 27 -29.12 17.04 9.08
CA GLU A 27 -29.54 15.64 9.11
C GLU A 27 -28.34 14.69 9.20
N VAL A 28 -27.36 14.87 8.31
CA VAL A 28 -26.17 14.01 8.23
C VAL A 28 -25.32 14.11 9.50
N VAL A 29 -25.19 15.31 10.06
CA VAL A 29 -24.39 15.55 11.27
C VAL A 29 -24.99 14.86 12.50
N ALA A 30 -26.32 14.74 12.55
CA ALA A 30 -27.04 14.07 13.62
C ALA A 30 -27.04 12.53 13.50
N ALA A 31 -26.79 11.98 12.31
CA ALA A 31 -26.91 10.54 12.05
C ALA A 31 -25.82 9.71 12.79
N PRO A 32 -26.21 8.80 13.72
CA PRO A 32 -25.25 8.04 14.55
C PRO A 32 -24.68 6.77 13.88
N ARG A 33 -25.18 6.40 12.70
CA ARG A 33 -24.84 5.15 11.98
C ARG A 33 -24.21 5.35 10.60
N LYS A 34 -23.93 6.59 10.19
CA LYS A 34 -23.46 6.87 8.82
C LYS A 34 -21.96 6.59 8.63
N PHE A 35 -21.17 6.66 9.69
CA PHE A 35 -19.71 6.58 9.65
C PHE A 35 -19.18 5.53 10.62
N TRP A 36 -17.93 5.11 10.42
CA TRP A 36 -17.28 4.00 11.12
C TRP A 36 -17.30 4.07 12.65
N PHE A 37 -17.48 5.26 13.23
CA PHE A 37 -17.56 5.46 14.67
C PHE A 37 -18.99 5.27 15.23
N GLY A 38 -19.16 5.51 16.53
CA GLY A 38 -20.48 5.44 17.14
C GLY A 38 -21.06 4.04 17.22
N GLU A 39 -22.32 3.89 16.80
CA GLU A 39 -23.01 2.60 16.83
C GLU A 39 -22.40 1.61 15.84
N GLN A 40 -21.88 2.08 14.71
CA GLN A 40 -21.21 1.22 13.73
C GLN A 40 -19.95 0.59 14.34
N ARG A 41 -19.06 1.38 14.94
CA ARG A 41 -17.90 0.85 15.70
C ARG A 41 -18.34 -0.10 16.80
N ARG A 42 -19.38 0.25 17.57
CA ARG A 42 -19.86 -0.61 18.66
C ARG A 42 -20.33 -1.96 18.15
N SER A 43 -21.03 -2.02 17.01
CA SER A 43 -21.45 -3.27 16.40
C SER A 43 -20.29 -4.10 15.84
N LEU A 44 -19.32 -3.47 15.19
CA LEU A 44 -18.17 -4.14 14.59
C LEU A 44 -17.17 -4.63 15.65
N CYS A 45 -17.07 -3.89 16.76
CA CYS A 45 -16.04 -4.10 17.78
C CYS A 45 -16.50 -4.92 18.99
N GLN A 46 -17.61 -5.65 18.88
CA GLN A 46 -18.07 -6.60 19.89
C GLN A 46 -17.77 -8.05 19.44
N GLY A 47 -16.66 -8.63 19.89
CA GLY A 47 -16.23 -9.98 19.46
C GLY A 47 -14.82 -10.39 19.91
N ARG A 48 -14.47 -11.68 19.74
CA ARG A 48 -13.13 -12.23 20.09
C ARG A 48 -12.12 -12.24 18.93
N ASN A 49 -12.58 -12.16 17.68
CA ASN A 49 -11.74 -12.27 16.47
C ASN A 49 -11.86 -11.01 15.60
N ILE A 50 -11.82 -9.83 16.21
CA ILE A 50 -11.97 -8.58 15.46
C ILE A 50 -10.60 -8.06 15.05
N ASP A 51 -10.47 -7.54 13.83
CA ASP A 51 -9.27 -6.84 13.41
C ASP A 51 -9.08 -5.60 14.31
N PRO A 52 -7.98 -5.51 15.09
CA PRO A 52 -7.70 -4.33 15.91
C PRO A 52 -7.65 -3.05 15.08
N VAL A 53 -7.25 -3.15 13.80
CA VAL A 53 -7.24 -2.01 12.87
C VAL A 53 -8.65 -1.49 12.65
N ASP A 54 -9.63 -2.35 12.39
CA ASP A 54 -11.04 -2.00 12.21
C ASP A 54 -11.66 -1.34 13.46
N CYS A 55 -11.13 -1.66 14.64
CA CYS A 55 -11.59 -1.12 15.90
C CYS A 55 -10.81 0.05 16.46
N PHE A 56 -9.70 0.42 15.83
CA PHE A 56 -8.90 1.54 16.29
C PHE A 56 -9.71 2.85 16.33
N GLY A 57 -9.38 3.74 17.24
CA GLY A 57 -9.93 5.07 17.22
C GLY A 57 -9.51 5.85 18.44
N PRO A 58 -9.44 7.19 18.35
CA PRO A 58 -8.97 8.03 19.45
C PRO A 58 -9.79 7.76 20.72
N PRO A 59 -9.16 7.40 21.85
CA PRO A 59 -9.86 7.08 23.09
C PRO A 59 -10.75 8.24 23.59
N GLN A 60 -10.28 9.48 23.41
CA GLN A 60 -11.00 10.69 23.77
C GLN A 60 -12.29 10.90 22.95
N LEU A 61 -12.41 10.25 21.79
CA LEU A 61 -13.59 10.30 20.93
C LEU A 61 -14.52 9.07 21.06
N SER A 62 -14.21 8.14 21.96
CA SER A 62 -14.95 6.87 22.09
C SER A 62 -16.40 7.06 22.55
N ALA A 63 -16.68 8.11 23.32
CA ALA A 63 -18.00 8.41 23.89
C ALA A 63 -18.95 9.15 22.93
N PHE A 64 -18.49 9.51 21.72
CA PHE A 64 -19.24 10.33 20.77
C PHE A 64 -19.61 9.51 19.53
N HIS A 65 -20.89 9.57 19.13
CA HIS A 65 -21.50 8.59 18.23
C HIS A 65 -22.00 9.15 16.89
N SER A 66 -22.15 10.46 16.75
CA SER A 66 -22.45 11.16 15.49
C SER A 66 -21.36 12.19 15.16
N VAL A 67 -21.37 12.70 13.92
CA VAL A 67 -20.46 13.80 13.51
C VAL A 67 -20.61 14.98 14.47
N GLY A 68 -21.84 15.38 14.78
CA GLY A 68 -22.10 16.52 15.67
C GLY A 68 -21.57 16.29 17.08
N SER A 69 -21.81 15.11 17.65
CA SER A 69 -21.30 14.78 18.99
C SER A 69 -19.77 14.79 19.06
N ARG A 70 -19.09 14.36 17.99
CA ARG A 70 -17.63 14.32 17.90
C ARG A 70 -17.04 15.69 17.68
N LEU A 71 -17.61 16.44 16.73
CA LEU A 71 -17.18 17.79 16.39
C LEU A 71 -17.24 18.68 17.63
N PHE A 72 -18.39 18.72 18.32
CA PHE A 72 -18.60 19.57 19.50
C PHE A 72 -18.21 18.94 20.85
N ARG A 73 -17.68 17.70 20.86
CA ARG A 73 -17.32 16.94 22.07
C ARG A 73 -18.45 16.84 23.10
N VAL A 74 -19.69 16.63 22.63
CA VAL A 74 -20.89 16.48 23.48
C VAL A 74 -21.52 15.10 23.35
N ARG A 75 -21.92 14.50 24.47
CA ARG A 75 -22.53 13.15 24.47
C ARG A 75 -23.88 13.12 23.76
N THR A 76 -24.67 14.18 23.91
CA THR A 76 -25.98 14.34 23.29
C THR A 76 -25.94 15.55 22.38
N TYR A 77 -25.94 15.31 21.07
CA TYR A 77 -25.95 16.37 20.07
C TYR A 77 -27.37 16.91 19.88
N HIS A 78 -27.49 18.23 19.79
CA HIS A 78 -28.74 18.94 19.49
C HIS A 78 -28.59 19.80 18.24
N ALA A 79 -29.64 19.91 17.41
CA ALA A 79 -29.60 20.74 16.20
C ALA A 79 -29.32 22.23 16.49
N ALA A 80 -29.56 22.68 17.73
CA ALA A 80 -29.29 24.05 18.18
C ALA A 80 -27.80 24.46 18.06
N TYR A 81 -26.86 23.52 18.09
CA TYR A 81 -25.44 23.81 17.85
C TYR A 81 -25.16 24.37 16.45
N LEU A 82 -26.07 24.11 15.49
CA LEU A 82 -25.99 24.59 14.11
C LEU A 82 -27.11 25.60 13.78
N ARG A 83 -27.66 26.28 14.80
CA ARG A 83 -28.75 27.26 14.61
C ARG A 83 -28.31 28.48 13.81
N ASN A 84 -27.04 28.88 13.94
CA ASN A 84 -26.48 30.08 13.31
C ASN A 84 -25.95 29.85 11.88
N LEU A 85 -26.08 28.63 11.34
CA LEU A 85 -25.71 28.36 9.96
C LEU A 85 -26.56 29.20 9.00
N LYS A 86 -25.87 30.04 8.21
CA LYS A 86 -26.45 30.96 7.21
C LYS A 86 -25.86 30.73 5.83
N ILE A 87 -24.64 30.19 5.75
CA ILE A 87 -23.95 29.92 4.49
C ILE A 87 -23.66 28.43 4.34
N PHE A 88 -23.61 27.98 3.08
CA PHE A 88 -23.12 26.66 2.72
C PHE A 88 -21.80 26.78 1.96
N PRO A 89 -20.65 26.49 2.60
CA PRO A 89 -19.36 26.56 1.94
C PRO A 89 -19.25 25.45 0.88
N ARG A 90 -19.11 25.85 -0.37
CA ARG A 90 -18.76 24.96 -1.48
C ARG A 90 -17.26 24.72 -1.44
N VAL A 91 -16.88 23.45 -1.35
CA VAL A 91 -15.50 23.01 -1.21
C VAL A 91 -15.15 22.19 -2.43
N ILE A 92 -14.17 22.65 -3.21
CA ILE A 92 -13.83 22.09 -4.51
C ILE A 92 -12.36 21.67 -4.49
N PHE A 93 -12.10 20.40 -4.76
CA PHE A 93 -10.76 19.86 -4.95
C PHE A 93 -10.46 19.72 -6.44
N LYS A 94 -9.33 20.29 -6.86
CA LYS A 94 -8.73 20.03 -8.19
C LYS A 94 -7.83 18.82 -8.06
N ALA A 95 -8.40 17.65 -8.28
CA ALA A 95 -7.71 16.37 -8.13
C ALA A 95 -6.79 16.10 -9.33
N HIS A 96 -5.51 15.94 -9.04
CA HIS A 96 -4.49 15.66 -10.03
C HIS A 96 -4.19 14.16 -10.07
N SER A 97 -4.19 13.61 -11.28
CA SER A 97 -3.67 12.27 -11.55
C SER A 97 -2.17 12.18 -11.21
N GLY A 98 -1.67 10.98 -10.96
CA GLY A 98 -0.24 10.75 -10.72
C GLY A 98 0.07 9.33 -10.29
N ASP A 99 1.36 9.02 -10.28
CA ASP A 99 1.88 7.73 -9.85
C ASP A 99 2.52 7.86 -8.46
N TYR A 100 2.35 6.85 -7.61
CA TYR A 100 2.94 6.80 -6.28
C TYR A 100 3.15 5.36 -5.84
N ARG A 101 4.11 5.13 -4.94
CA ARG A 101 4.38 3.82 -4.36
C ARG A 101 3.78 3.72 -2.97
N ALA A 102 3.09 2.62 -2.70
CA ALA A 102 2.47 2.32 -1.40
C ALA A 102 2.38 0.81 -1.19
N CYS A 103 2.58 0.30 0.03
CA CYS A 103 2.46 -1.13 0.32
C CYS A 103 3.23 -2.01 -0.68
N ASP A 104 4.48 -1.65 -0.99
CA ASP A 104 5.36 -2.31 -1.98
C ASP A 104 4.84 -2.40 -3.43
N HIS A 105 3.75 -1.69 -3.76
CA HIS A 105 3.15 -1.62 -5.10
C HIS A 105 3.20 -0.20 -5.67
N ASP A 106 3.40 -0.10 -6.98
CA ASP A 106 3.34 1.17 -7.72
C ASP A 106 1.90 1.41 -8.22
N PHE A 107 1.22 2.38 -7.62
CA PHE A 107 -0.14 2.77 -7.95
C PHE A 107 -0.16 3.91 -8.97
N ARG A 108 -1.12 3.84 -9.88
CA ARG A 108 -1.50 4.95 -10.77
C ARG A 108 -2.89 5.44 -10.42
N ALA A 109 -3.00 6.67 -9.95
CA ALA A 109 -4.26 7.30 -9.61
C ALA A 109 -4.71 8.28 -10.70
N GLY A 110 -5.97 8.14 -11.11
CA GLY A 110 -6.58 8.94 -12.16
C GLY A 110 -6.18 8.50 -13.57
N ASN A 111 -6.80 9.11 -14.58
CA ASN A 111 -6.65 8.77 -16.00
C ASN A 111 -5.83 9.81 -16.79
N GLY A 112 -5.10 10.69 -16.11
CA GLY A 112 -4.33 11.79 -16.72
C GLY A 112 -5.12 13.09 -16.90
N SER A 113 -6.43 13.10 -16.63
CA SER A 113 -7.23 14.34 -16.59
C SER A 113 -7.31 14.92 -15.17
N ILE A 114 -7.58 16.22 -15.09
CA ILE A 114 -7.92 16.88 -13.82
C ILE A 114 -9.37 16.55 -13.51
N GLN A 115 -9.59 15.91 -12.36
CA GLN A 115 -10.93 15.63 -11.86
C GLN A 115 -11.33 16.75 -10.89
N ILE A 116 -12.54 17.29 -11.06
CA ILE A 116 -13.10 18.24 -10.12
C ILE A 116 -13.97 17.45 -9.14
N ILE A 117 -13.67 17.58 -7.85
CA ILE A 117 -14.41 16.93 -6.79
C ILE A 117 -15.04 18.02 -5.94
N GLU A 118 -16.36 18.12 -6.02
CA GLU A 118 -17.14 19.04 -5.20
C GLU A 118 -17.67 18.29 -3.97
N ALA A 119 -17.46 18.87 -2.80
CA ALA A 119 -17.89 18.29 -1.54
C ALA A 119 -19.41 18.40 -1.39
N ASP A 120 -20.03 17.27 -1.08
CA ASP A 120 -21.46 17.18 -0.79
C ASP A 120 -21.68 16.13 0.31
N PRO A 121 -22.62 16.34 1.26
CA PRO A 121 -22.88 15.36 2.32
C PRO A 121 -23.28 13.96 1.83
N ASP A 122 -23.78 13.85 0.59
CA ASP A 122 -24.20 12.62 -0.08
C ASP A 122 -23.26 12.20 -1.21
N MET A 123 -22.09 12.86 -1.34
CA MET A 123 -21.06 12.43 -2.28
C MET A 123 -20.59 11.00 -2.00
N ASN A 124 -20.15 10.31 -3.05
CA ASN A 124 -19.39 9.08 -2.86
C ASN A 124 -18.06 9.38 -2.15
N PRO A 125 -17.58 8.49 -1.26
CA PRO A 125 -16.33 8.71 -0.55
C PRO A 125 -15.16 8.94 -1.52
N VAL A 126 -14.46 10.06 -1.36
CA VAL A 126 -13.29 10.40 -2.18
C VAL A 126 -12.02 9.77 -1.63
N ALA A 127 -11.18 9.24 -2.51
CA ALA A 127 -9.88 8.71 -2.12
C ALA A 127 -8.94 9.83 -1.61
N PRO A 128 -8.27 9.65 -0.45
CA PRO A 128 -7.32 10.61 0.11
C PRO A 128 -6.31 11.20 -0.87
N PHE A 129 -5.79 10.41 -1.82
CA PHE A 129 -4.87 10.88 -2.85
C PHE A 129 -5.44 12.04 -3.67
N PHE A 130 -6.73 12.03 -4.00
CA PHE A 130 -7.36 13.07 -4.81
C PHE A 130 -7.64 14.37 -4.05
N ILE A 131 -7.66 14.32 -2.72
CA ILE A 131 -7.82 15.49 -1.85
C ILE A 131 -6.51 15.88 -1.14
N ARG A 132 -5.36 15.40 -1.62
CA ARG A 132 -4.04 15.70 -1.03
C ARG A 132 -3.64 17.18 -1.12
N THR A 133 -4.23 17.90 -2.06
CA THR A 133 -4.01 19.34 -2.24
C THR A 133 -5.14 20.13 -1.59
N LYS A 134 -4.83 21.30 -1.04
CA LYS A 134 -5.82 22.19 -0.40
C LYS A 134 -7.01 22.49 -1.36
N PRO A 135 -8.25 22.54 -0.85
CA PRO A 135 -9.41 22.86 -1.67
C PRO A 135 -9.52 24.35 -1.96
N GLU A 136 -10.29 24.67 -2.98
CA GLU A 136 -10.88 25.99 -3.20
C GLU A 136 -12.20 26.07 -2.44
N ILE A 137 -12.40 27.13 -1.66
CA ILE A 137 -13.60 27.33 -0.86
C ILE A 137 -14.31 28.59 -1.34
N THR A 138 -15.60 28.51 -1.58
CA THR A 138 -16.44 29.61 -2.03
C THR A 138 -17.89 29.41 -1.56
N TRP A 139 -18.73 30.43 -1.59
CA TRP A 139 -20.17 30.29 -1.35
C TRP A 139 -20.94 31.43 -2.00
N TYR A 140 -22.25 31.26 -2.10
CA TYR A 140 -23.12 32.30 -2.63
C TYR A 140 -23.11 33.52 -1.70
N GLY A 141 -22.84 34.70 -2.27
CA GLY A 141 -22.80 35.96 -1.52
C GLY A 141 -21.47 36.24 -0.82
N LEU A 142 -20.40 35.47 -1.06
CA LEU A 142 -19.06 35.80 -0.57
C LEU A 142 -18.58 37.12 -1.18
N GLN A 143 -18.48 38.14 -0.34
CA GLN A 143 -17.90 39.43 -0.72
C GLN A 143 -16.42 39.50 -0.33
N PHE A 144 -15.65 40.31 -1.05
CA PHE A 144 -14.20 40.48 -0.82
C PHE A 144 -13.88 41.60 0.18
N ASP A 145 -14.86 42.13 0.91
CA ASP A 145 -14.71 43.13 1.97
C ASP A 145 -14.93 42.55 3.37
N GLU A 146 -15.60 41.40 3.49
CA GLU A 146 -15.76 40.66 4.74
C GLU A 146 -14.56 39.74 5.03
N GLU A 147 -14.31 39.44 6.31
CA GLU A 147 -13.24 38.55 6.76
C GLU A 147 -13.79 37.39 7.59
N PHE A 148 -13.31 36.19 7.29
CA PHE A 148 -13.75 34.93 7.89
C PHE A 148 -12.57 34.10 8.37
N THR A 149 -12.86 33.24 9.35
CA THR A 149 -11.96 32.17 9.80
C THR A 149 -12.47 30.84 9.26
N ILE A 150 -11.60 30.05 8.65
CA ILE A 150 -11.95 28.72 8.12
C ILE A 150 -11.11 27.66 8.81
N ALA A 151 -11.77 26.61 9.32
CA ALA A 151 -11.09 25.42 9.79
C ALA A 151 -11.59 24.17 9.04
N ILE A 152 -10.67 23.25 8.75
CA ILE A 152 -10.99 21.92 8.23
C ILE A 152 -10.59 20.92 9.31
N ILE A 153 -11.53 20.07 9.72
CA ILE A 153 -11.38 19.19 10.88
C ILE A 153 -11.72 17.76 10.43
N ASP A 154 -10.81 16.81 10.67
CA ASP A 154 -11.13 15.39 10.55
C ASP A 154 -11.94 14.95 11.77
N VAL A 155 -13.24 14.68 11.57
CA VAL A 155 -14.15 14.38 12.67
C VAL A 155 -13.96 12.94 13.20
N GLY A 156 -13.41 12.04 12.38
CA GLY A 156 -13.10 10.68 12.81
C GLY A 156 -11.92 10.60 13.77
N PHE A 157 -10.88 11.38 13.48
CA PHE A 157 -9.66 11.39 14.29
C PHE A 157 -9.61 12.55 15.28
N GLY A 158 -10.47 13.56 15.12
CA GLY A 158 -10.48 14.76 15.97
C GLY A 158 -9.30 15.67 15.72
N SER A 159 -8.69 15.61 14.53
CA SER A 159 -7.52 16.41 14.18
C SER A 159 -7.92 17.65 13.37
N LEU A 160 -7.16 18.73 13.56
CA LEU A 160 -7.21 19.91 12.73
C LEU A 160 -6.38 19.67 11.47
N ASN A 161 -6.99 19.81 10.31
CA ASN A 161 -6.38 19.58 9.01
C ASN A 161 -6.04 20.88 8.29
N TYR A 162 -6.69 21.99 8.62
CA TYR A 162 -6.37 23.31 8.06
C TYR A 162 -6.96 24.40 8.95
N LEU A 163 -6.24 25.52 9.13
CA LEU A 163 -6.77 26.69 9.83
C LEU A 163 -6.22 27.98 9.22
N ILE A 164 -7.14 28.85 8.80
CA ILE A 164 -6.83 30.17 8.25
C ILE A 164 -7.74 31.25 8.83
N THR A 165 -7.22 32.48 8.89
CA THR A 165 -7.97 33.69 9.22
C THR A 165 -7.69 34.79 8.19
N GLY A 166 -8.58 35.77 8.09
CA GLY A 166 -8.51 36.83 7.07
C GLY A 166 -8.89 36.34 5.67
N PHE A 167 -9.82 35.37 5.57
CA PHE A 167 -10.35 34.88 4.30
C PHE A 167 -11.57 35.70 3.84
N PRO A 168 -11.76 36.01 2.55
CA PRO A 168 -10.89 35.73 1.41
C PRO A 168 -9.69 36.69 1.35
N ARG A 169 -8.61 36.29 0.65
CA ARG A 169 -7.37 37.10 0.57
C ARG A 169 -7.65 38.49 -0.01
N GLN A 170 -7.63 39.53 0.81
CA GLN A 170 -7.72 40.91 0.36
C GLN A 170 -6.32 41.52 0.15
N ALA A 171 -6.09 42.17 -0.99
CA ALA A 171 -4.81 42.83 -1.29
C ALA A 171 -4.65 44.21 -0.59
N LYS A 172 -5.71 44.73 0.04
CA LYS A 172 -5.79 46.08 0.60
C LYS A 172 -6.25 46.15 2.06
N ALA A 173 -6.55 45.02 2.71
CA ALA A 173 -6.99 44.99 4.11
C ALA A 173 -5.81 45.12 5.09
N LEU A 174 -6.10 45.64 6.28
CA LEU A 174 -5.15 45.73 7.39
C LEU A 174 -4.73 44.33 7.89
N ASN A 175 -5.58 43.31 7.70
CA ASN A 175 -5.32 41.93 8.08
C ASN A 175 -4.95 41.10 6.84
N VAL A 176 -3.74 40.57 6.84
CA VAL A 176 -3.25 39.67 5.79
C VAL A 176 -3.78 38.26 6.07
N LEU A 177 -4.25 37.54 5.03
CA LEU A 177 -4.59 36.12 5.12
C LEU A 177 -3.47 35.36 5.85
N GLN A 178 -3.78 34.85 7.04
CA GLN A 178 -2.82 34.16 7.89
C GLN A 178 -3.14 32.67 7.94
N VAL A 179 -2.16 31.85 7.57
CA VAL A 179 -2.23 30.39 7.71
C VAL A 179 -1.69 30.02 9.08
N LEU A 180 -2.58 29.56 9.96
CA LEU A 180 -2.25 29.15 11.32
C LEU A 180 -1.90 27.65 11.38
N HIS A 181 -2.51 26.85 10.52
CA HIS A 181 -2.18 25.45 10.32
C HIS A 181 -2.26 25.10 8.83
N ASN A 182 -1.20 24.51 8.29
CA ASN A 182 -1.12 24.13 6.87
C ASN A 182 -2.08 22.99 6.55
N TYR A 183 -2.51 22.89 5.30
CA TYR A 183 -3.44 21.86 4.88
C TYR A 183 -2.77 20.47 4.93
N GLU A 184 -3.34 19.55 5.69
CA GLU A 184 -3.05 18.12 5.66
C GLU A 184 -4.31 17.35 5.23
N PRO A 185 -4.22 16.39 4.29
CA PRO A 185 -5.37 15.57 3.93
C PRO A 185 -5.76 14.60 5.04
N SER A 186 -7.03 14.15 5.06
CA SER A 186 -7.41 13.03 5.92
C SER A 186 -6.73 11.75 5.43
N GLU A 187 -6.01 11.11 6.33
CA GLU A 187 -5.29 9.85 6.10
C GLU A 187 -6.14 8.67 6.59
N ASN A 188 -7.38 8.58 6.12
CA ASN A 188 -8.27 7.49 6.47
C ASN A 188 -7.74 6.17 5.90
N PHE A 189 -7.31 5.28 6.79
CA PHE A 189 -6.78 3.96 6.46
C PHE A 189 -7.87 2.86 6.48
N ARG A 190 -9.14 3.21 6.77
CA ARG A 190 -10.27 2.26 6.91
C ARG A 190 -11.06 2.10 5.64
N LEU A 191 -11.68 0.94 5.42
CA LEU A 191 -12.60 0.77 4.30
C LEU A 191 -13.87 1.64 4.46
N GLU A 192 -14.33 1.82 5.70
CA GLU A 192 -15.46 2.68 6.00
C GLU A 192 -15.12 4.17 5.83
N PRO A 193 -16.09 4.98 5.37
CA PRO A 193 -15.87 6.39 5.09
C PRO A 193 -15.69 7.20 6.38
N ASN A 194 -14.89 8.26 6.27
CA ASN A 194 -14.54 9.20 7.31
C ASN A 194 -14.98 10.63 6.94
N PRO A 195 -15.70 11.37 7.80
CA PRO A 195 -16.12 12.73 7.51
C PRO A 195 -15.05 13.77 7.90
N MET A 196 -14.69 14.65 6.97
CA MET A 196 -14.04 15.92 7.28
C MET A 196 -15.06 17.05 7.28
N ALA A 197 -15.05 17.88 8.31
CA ALA A 197 -15.90 19.06 8.44
C ALA A 197 -15.13 20.31 7.98
N VAL A 198 -15.73 21.09 7.09
CA VAL A 198 -15.26 22.44 6.74
C VAL A 198 -16.17 23.44 7.43
N VAL A 199 -15.64 24.12 8.43
CA VAL A 199 -16.36 25.12 9.24
C VAL A 199 -15.90 26.52 8.89
N VAL A 200 -16.86 27.43 8.83
CA VAL A 200 -16.62 28.86 8.59
C VAL A 200 -17.17 29.64 9.78
N PHE A 201 -16.29 30.42 10.39
CA PHE A 201 -16.63 31.38 11.42
C PHE A 201 -16.60 32.79 10.88
N GLY A 202 -17.36 33.68 11.51
CA GLY A 202 -17.25 35.13 11.33
C GLY A 202 -15.86 35.67 11.68
N THR A 203 -15.74 36.99 11.65
CA THR A 203 -14.48 37.69 11.90
C THR A 203 -14.04 37.51 13.36
N ALA A 204 -12.82 37.04 13.55
CA ALA A 204 -12.23 36.92 14.89
C ALA A 204 -11.93 38.32 15.45
N ARG A 205 -12.28 38.56 16.71
CA ARG A 205 -12.06 39.85 17.39
C ARG A 205 -10.62 40.04 17.87
N ALA A 206 -9.87 38.94 17.97
CA ALA A 206 -8.51 38.90 18.48
C ALA A 206 -7.66 37.85 17.73
N ALA A 207 -6.35 37.85 17.98
CA ALA A 207 -5.46 36.81 17.49
C ALA A 207 -5.92 35.43 17.99
N LEU A 208 -6.16 34.52 17.05
CA LEU A 208 -6.73 33.21 17.34
C LEU A 208 -5.77 32.34 18.16
N LYS A 209 -6.30 31.71 19.20
CA LYS A 209 -5.63 30.71 20.02
C LYS A 209 -6.21 29.34 19.69
N PHE A 210 -5.34 28.36 19.50
CA PHE A 210 -5.75 26.97 19.37
C PHE A 210 -4.70 26.04 19.99
N ASP A 211 -5.16 24.90 20.48
CA ASP A 211 -4.32 23.89 21.12
C ASP A 211 -3.68 22.94 20.09
N SER A 212 -3.35 21.72 20.53
CA SER A 212 -2.80 20.66 19.69
C SER A 212 -3.67 20.38 18.46
N PRO A 213 -3.08 20.37 17.24
CA PRO A 213 -3.76 19.93 16.02
C PRO A 213 -4.25 18.48 16.09
N ASP A 214 -3.60 17.60 16.86
CA ASP A 214 -3.92 16.17 16.90
C ASP A 214 -5.15 15.84 17.76
N ASP A 215 -5.59 16.76 18.63
CA ASP A 215 -6.81 16.62 19.44
C ASP A 215 -7.56 17.95 19.50
N PHE A 216 -8.00 18.39 18.33
CA PHE A 216 -8.72 19.64 18.18
C PHE A 216 -10.15 19.53 18.72
N ASP A 217 -10.49 20.42 19.66
CA ASP A 217 -11.83 20.60 20.20
C ASP A 217 -12.40 21.94 19.71
N ILE A 218 -13.36 21.87 18.77
CA ILE A 218 -13.98 23.07 18.21
C ILE A 218 -14.76 23.86 19.27
N SER A 219 -15.34 23.20 20.27
CA SER A 219 -16.14 23.86 21.30
C SER A 219 -15.24 24.69 22.19
N LYS A 220 -14.09 24.13 22.57
CA LYS A 220 -13.06 24.86 23.29
C LYS A 220 -12.52 26.02 22.45
N PHE A 221 -12.18 25.77 21.19
CA PHE A 221 -11.71 26.81 20.26
C PHE A 221 -12.72 27.95 20.12
N MET A 222 -14.01 27.64 19.98
CA MET A 222 -15.07 28.65 19.86
C MET A 222 -15.19 29.51 21.13
N LEU A 223 -15.08 28.90 22.32
CA LEU A 223 -15.16 29.62 23.59
C LEU A 223 -13.94 30.51 23.85
N GLU A 224 -12.74 30.02 23.53
CA GLU A 224 -11.49 30.78 23.78
C GLU A 224 -11.28 31.96 22.83
N ASN A 225 -11.99 31.97 21.70
CA ASN A 225 -11.87 32.98 20.65
C ASN A 225 -13.14 33.81 20.43
N ASP A 226 -14.12 33.71 21.35
CA ASP A 226 -15.43 34.38 21.25
C ASP A 226 -16.18 34.11 19.93
N LEU A 227 -16.03 32.91 19.36
CA LEU A 227 -16.67 32.48 18.10
C LEU A 227 -17.95 31.65 18.31
N ALA A 228 -18.44 31.54 19.55
CA ALA A 228 -19.53 30.64 19.92
C ALA A 228 -20.83 30.89 19.11
N ASP A 229 -21.18 32.15 18.87
CA ASP A 229 -22.33 32.52 18.05
C ASP A 229 -21.98 32.76 16.57
N ASP A 230 -20.71 32.69 16.20
CA ASP A 230 -20.19 33.05 14.88
C ASP A 230 -19.89 31.83 13.98
N LEU A 231 -20.26 30.62 14.38
CA LEU A 231 -20.29 29.47 13.46
C LEU A 231 -21.43 29.64 12.43
N ILE A 232 -21.07 30.16 11.26
CA ILE A 232 -22.02 30.56 10.21
C ILE A 232 -22.09 29.60 9.03
N GLY A 233 -21.08 28.73 8.85
CA GLY A 233 -21.00 27.79 7.74
C GLY A 233 -20.47 26.42 8.13
N LEU A 234 -21.04 25.37 7.55
CA LEU A 234 -20.57 23.99 7.69
C LEU A 234 -20.83 23.22 6.39
N SER A 235 -19.80 22.52 5.91
CA SER A 235 -19.90 21.52 4.84
C SER A 235 -19.13 20.26 5.22
N LEU A 236 -19.40 19.15 4.54
CA LEU A 236 -18.80 17.85 4.80
C LEU A 236 -18.12 17.32 3.54
N VAL A 237 -16.89 16.87 3.69
CA VAL A 237 -16.17 16.07 2.68
C VAL A 237 -16.18 14.63 3.17
N ILE A 238 -16.73 13.72 2.38
CA ILE A 238 -16.78 12.29 2.72
C ILE A 238 -15.53 11.61 2.17
N VAL A 239 -14.62 11.18 3.03
CA VAL A 239 -13.32 10.62 2.64
C VAL A 239 -13.35 9.10 2.75
N GLY A 240 -13.02 8.40 1.67
CA GLY A 240 -12.84 6.95 1.64
C GLY A 240 -11.46 6.55 2.14
N SER A 241 -10.90 5.49 1.59
CA SER A 241 -9.50 5.10 1.82
C SER A 241 -8.86 4.65 0.53
N ASP A 242 -7.54 4.75 0.49
CA ASP A 242 -6.69 4.29 -0.58
C ASP A 242 -5.32 3.87 -0.05
N ALA A 243 -4.51 3.28 -0.91
CA ALA A 243 -3.16 2.87 -0.55
C ALA A 243 -2.27 4.05 -0.13
N PHE A 244 -2.54 5.26 -0.62
CA PHE A 244 -1.79 6.46 -0.26
C PHE A 244 -1.95 6.80 1.23
N ALA A 245 -3.18 6.84 1.74
CA ALA A 245 -3.43 7.09 3.15
C ALA A 245 -2.89 5.96 4.04
N ILE A 246 -3.06 4.71 3.64
CA ILE A 246 -2.54 3.54 4.37
C ILE A 246 -1.02 3.62 4.50
N GLU A 247 -0.31 3.90 3.39
CA GLU A 247 1.15 4.00 3.40
C GLU A 247 1.64 5.16 4.26
N ARG A 248 0.98 6.33 4.21
CA ARG A 248 1.37 7.46 5.05
C ARG A 248 1.24 7.14 6.54
N GLN A 249 0.18 6.45 6.95
CA GLN A 249 0.03 5.97 8.33
C GLN A 249 1.09 4.93 8.69
N ARG A 250 1.41 4.01 7.77
CA ARG A 250 2.46 2.99 7.95
C ARG A 250 3.83 3.64 8.20
N LEU A 251 4.22 4.58 7.33
CA LEU A 251 5.49 5.32 7.38
C LEU A 251 5.61 6.21 8.62
N ARG A 252 4.52 6.88 9.03
CA ARG A 252 4.48 7.70 10.26
C ARG A 252 4.60 6.88 11.54
N GLY A 253 4.45 5.58 11.42
CA GLY A 253 4.57 4.72 12.57
C GLY A 253 3.25 4.36 13.21
N ASN A 254 2.09 4.66 12.61
CA ASN A 254 0.77 4.68 13.26
C ASN A 254 -0.10 3.44 13.08
N ILE A 255 -0.43 3.02 11.86
CA ILE A 255 -1.23 1.81 11.61
C ILE A 255 -0.78 1.27 10.28
N ASP A 256 -0.53 -0.03 10.23
CA ASP A 256 -0.36 -0.75 8.96
C ASP A 256 -1.69 -1.45 8.64
N ASN A 257 -2.31 -1.05 7.52
CA ASN A 257 -3.50 -1.70 6.99
C ASN A 257 -3.29 -2.19 5.54
N CYS A 258 -2.04 -2.39 5.11
CA CYS A 258 -1.74 -2.85 3.75
C CYS A 258 -2.34 -4.23 3.46
N HIS A 259 -2.54 -5.07 4.48
CA HIS A 259 -3.19 -6.38 4.34
C HIS A 259 -4.63 -6.28 3.83
N SER A 260 -5.34 -5.18 4.11
CA SER A 260 -6.71 -4.96 3.60
C SER A 260 -6.75 -4.87 2.07
N LEU A 261 -5.73 -4.29 1.44
CA LEU A 261 -5.60 -4.20 -0.02
C LEU A 261 -5.40 -5.60 -0.62
N LEU A 262 -4.55 -6.41 0.00
CA LEU A 262 -4.31 -7.78 -0.42
C LEU A 262 -5.55 -8.67 -0.26
N ARG A 263 -6.26 -8.56 0.87
CA ARG A 263 -7.52 -9.26 1.11
C ARG A 263 -8.52 -8.95 0.00
N ASN A 264 -8.69 -7.67 -0.35
CA ASN A 264 -9.59 -7.25 -1.43
C ASN A 264 -9.16 -7.79 -2.80
N LYS A 265 -7.85 -7.85 -3.09
CA LYS A 265 -7.31 -8.44 -4.33
C LYS A 265 -7.62 -9.94 -4.40
N LEU A 266 -7.30 -10.69 -3.35
CA LEU A 266 -7.46 -12.15 -3.31
C LEU A 266 -8.92 -12.58 -3.37
N MET A 267 -9.84 -11.83 -2.75
CA MET A 267 -11.27 -12.10 -2.83
C MET A 267 -11.83 -11.97 -4.26
N ARG A 268 -11.24 -11.10 -5.09
CA ARG A 268 -11.72 -10.83 -6.45
C ARG A 268 -10.97 -11.65 -7.51
N HIS A 269 -9.66 -11.78 -7.35
CA HIS A 269 -8.76 -12.36 -8.36
C HIS A 269 -7.62 -13.15 -7.68
N PRO A 270 -7.91 -14.35 -7.15
CA PRO A 270 -6.88 -15.21 -6.60
C PRO A 270 -5.95 -15.72 -7.72
N PRO A 271 -4.62 -15.65 -7.57
CA PRO A 271 -3.68 -15.97 -8.65
C PRO A 271 -3.47 -17.47 -8.85
N ALA A 272 -3.89 -18.30 -7.88
CA ALA A 272 -3.83 -19.75 -7.97
C ALA A 272 -4.92 -20.40 -7.10
N HIS A 273 -5.33 -21.62 -7.46
CA HIS A 273 -6.36 -22.36 -6.72
C HIS A 273 -5.96 -22.60 -5.25
N ALA A 274 -4.68 -22.90 -4.97
CA ALA A 274 -4.19 -23.09 -3.60
C ALA A 274 -4.42 -21.85 -2.71
N LEU A 275 -4.53 -20.66 -3.29
CA LEU A 275 -4.73 -19.39 -2.59
C LEU A 275 -6.22 -19.01 -2.42
N THR A 276 -7.14 -19.72 -3.07
CA THR A 276 -8.59 -19.45 -3.00
C THR A 276 -9.22 -19.85 -1.66
N ARG A 277 -8.65 -20.83 -0.96
CA ARG A 277 -9.22 -21.42 0.26
C ARG A 277 -8.63 -20.86 1.56
N LEU A 278 -7.94 -19.73 1.46
CA LEU A 278 -7.29 -19.13 2.62
C LEU A 278 -8.29 -18.43 3.53
N PRO A 279 -8.12 -18.52 4.86
CA PRO A 279 -8.90 -17.73 5.80
C PRO A 279 -8.41 -16.27 5.77
N LEU A 280 -8.87 -15.51 4.77
CA LEU A 280 -8.41 -14.14 4.52
C LEU A 280 -8.83 -13.16 5.62
N ASP A 281 -9.76 -13.55 6.49
CA ASP A 281 -10.16 -12.83 7.70
C ASP A 281 -9.10 -12.89 8.81
N GLU A 282 -8.18 -13.86 8.78
CA GLU A 282 -7.07 -13.94 9.75
C GLU A 282 -5.92 -12.97 9.41
N LEU A 283 -5.82 -12.51 8.15
CA LEU A 283 -4.79 -11.58 7.70
C LEU A 283 -4.88 -10.27 8.47
N ASN A 284 -3.79 -9.89 9.11
CA ASN A 284 -3.70 -8.66 9.89
C ASN A 284 -2.30 -8.02 9.85
N SER A 285 -1.43 -8.47 8.94
CA SER A 285 -0.05 -7.98 8.82
C SER A 285 0.40 -8.00 7.36
N TRP A 286 1.35 -7.13 7.04
CA TRP A 286 1.97 -7.07 5.71
C TRP A 286 3.31 -7.82 5.70
N LEU A 287 3.63 -8.50 4.59
CA LEU A 287 4.89 -9.20 4.40
C LEU A 287 5.65 -8.56 3.22
N THR A 288 6.76 -7.91 3.51
CA THR A 288 7.66 -7.37 2.49
C THR A 288 8.70 -8.44 2.17
N VAL A 289 8.74 -8.83 0.89
CA VAL A 289 9.65 -9.85 0.37
C VAL A 289 10.48 -9.23 -0.73
N THR A 290 11.79 -9.41 -0.68
CA THR A 290 12.72 -8.84 -1.66
C THR A 290 13.74 -9.85 -2.15
N VAL A 291 14.13 -9.70 -3.42
CA VAL A 291 15.18 -10.51 -4.06
C VAL A 291 16.18 -9.61 -4.77
N LYS A 292 17.43 -10.07 -4.85
CA LYS A 292 18.48 -9.38 -5.60
C LYS A 292 18.57 -9.96 -7.00
N GLN A 293 18.30 -9.11 -7.99
CA GLN A 293 18.50 -9.43 -9.38
C GLN A 293 19.96 -9.13 -9.76
N PRO A 294 20.74 -10.13 -10.22
CA PRO A 294 22.11 -9.88 -10.66
C PRO A 294 22.15 -9.20 -12.04
N PRO A 295 23.21 -8.44 -12.35
CA PRO A 295 23.42 -7.90 -13.69
C PRO A 295 23.79 -9.03 -14.66
N LEU A 296 23.32 -8.93 -15.91
CA LEU A 296 23.60 -9.89 -16.97
C LEU A 296 23.71 -9.17 -18.32
N ASP A 297 24.73 -9.50 -19.10
CA ASP A 297 24.88 -9.04 -20.48
C ASP A 297 25.47 -10.19 -21.30
N VAL A 298 24.60 -10.98 -21.93
CA VAL A 298 24.97 -12.26 -22.57
C VAL A 298 24.09 -12.53 -23.77
N ASN A 299 24.59 -13.36 -24.68
CA ASN A 299 23.74 -13.97 -25.70
C ASN A 299 23.42 -15.41 -25.31
N VAL A 300 22.14 -15.73 -25.26
CA VAL A 300 21.62 -17.07 -24.96
C VAL A 300 20.52 -17.40 -25.95
N CYS A 301 20.53 -18.61 -26.51
CA CYS A 301 19.57 -19.02 -27.53
C CYS A 301 19.45 -17.98 -28.66
N CYS A 302 20.58 -17.53 -29.22
CA CYS A 302 20.65 -16.50 -30.26
C CYS A 302 19.99 -15.14 -29.94
N GLN A 303 19.65 -14.86 -28.68
CA GLN A 303 19.09 -13.58 -28.25
C GLN A 303 20.05 -12.87 -27.29
N SER A 304 20.22 -11.56 -27.49
CA SER A 304 20.96 -10.72 -26.57
C SER A 304 20.07 -10.33 -25.39
N VAL A 305 20.51 -10.68 -24.19
CA VAL A 305 19.81 -10.43 -22.94
C VAL A 305 20.66 -9.49 -22.11
N ARG A 306 20.09 -8.32 -21.82
CA ARG A 306 20.71 -7.32 -20.95
C ARG A 306 19.80 -7.02 -19.77
N GLN A 307 20.35 -7.16 -18.57
CA GLN A 307 19.67 -6.99 -17.30
C GLN A 307 20.56 -6.20 -16.35
N ASN A 308 19.99 -5.18 -15.70
CA ASN A 308 20.70 -4.40 -14.69
C ASN A 308 20.54 -5.03 -13.31
N GLU A 309 21.51 -4.76 -12.43
CA GLU A 309 21.40 -5.10 -11.02
C GLU A 309 20.26 -4.29 -10.38
N ALA A 310 19.38 -4.97 -9.65
CA ALA A 310 18.25 -4.33 -8.97
C ALA A 310 17.80 -5.14 -7.74
N THR A 311 17.20 -4.46 -6.76
CA THR A 311 16.43 -5.14 -5.71
C THR A 311 14.96 -5.10 -6.09
N ILE A 312 14.36 -6.28 -6.24
CA ILE A 312 12.97 -6.43 -6.66
C ILE A 312 12.13 -6.78 -5.44
N TYR A 313 11.00 -6.09 -5.30
CA TYR A 313 10.00 -6.34 -4.27
C TYR A 313 8.94 -7.26 -4.82
N PHE A 314 8.47 -8.20 -3.99
CA PHE A 314 7.30 -8.97 -4.36
C PHE A 314 6.09 -8.04 -4.32
N ASP A 315 5.39 -7.96 -5.44
CA ASP A 315 4.22 -7.12 -5.61
C ASP A 315 2.97 -8.00 -5.74
N PRO A 316 2.35 -8.39 -4.61
CA PRO A 316 1.18 -9.25 -4.62
C PRO A 316 -0.12 -8.52 -5.03
N LEU A 317 -0.07 -7.19 -5.22
CA LEU A 317 -1.21 -6.38 -5.68
C LEU A 317 -1.21 -6.23 -7.21
N GLY A 318 -0.02 -6.17 -7.80
CA GLY A 318 0.22 -6.12 -9.23
C GLY A 318 0.11 -7.48 -9.93
N ALA A 319 0.68 -7.52 -11.14
CA ALA A 319 0.82 -8.71 -11.98
C ALA A 319 2.27 -8.89 -12.45
N ALA A 320 3.21 -8.33 -11.70
CA ALA A 320 4.63 -8.36 -12.04
C ALA A 320 5.17 -9.80 -12.00
N THR A 321 6.07 -10.09 -12.93
CA THR A 321 6.80 -11.36 -13.00
C THR A 321 8.29 -11.11 -12.79
N ILE A 322 9.00 -12.08 -12.20
CA ILE A 322 10.46 -12.02 -12.04
C ILE A 322 11.14 -13.22 -12.68
N SER A 323 12.41 -13.04 -13.06
CA SER A 323 13.27 -14.13 -13.50
C SER A 323 13.54 -15.11 -12.37
N ALA A 324 13.49 -16.41 -12.67
CA ALA A 324 13.98 -17.48 -11.78
C ALA A 324 15.48 -17.31 -11.43
N LEU A 325 16.24 -16.53 -12.21
CA LEU A 325 17.62 -16.17 -11.87
C LEU A 325 17.69 -15.36 -10.57
N SER A 326 16.72 -14.49 -10.33
CA SER A 326 16.66 -13.63 -9.13
C SER A 326 16.28 -14.39 -7.87
N THR A 327 15.80 -15.63 -7.99
CA THR A 327 15.34 -16.48 -6.88
C THR A 327 16.30 -17.62 -6.57
N LEU A 328 17.50 -17.63 -7.16
CA LEU A 328 18.53 -18.64 -6.84
C LEU A 328 18.97 -18.59 -5.37
N GLN A 329 18.89 -17.42 -4.74
CA GLN A 329 19.13 -17.24 -3.31
C GLN A 329 17.80 -17.06 -2.56
N PRO A 330 17.74 -17.40 -1.26
CA PRO A 330 16.56 -17.17 -0.45
C PRO A 330 16.18 -15.68 -0.48
N PRO A 331 14.89 -15.34 -0.63
CA PRO A 331 14.46 -13.96 -0.56
C PRO A 331 14.65 -13.40 0.85
N ALA A 332 14.94 -12.10 0.95
CA ALA A 332 14.90 -11.41 2.23
C ALA A 332 13.44 -11.10 2.58
N VAL A 333 13.00 -11.58 3.74
CA VAL A 333 11.62 -11.49 4.23
C VAL A 333 11.60 -10.72 5.53
N ASN A 334 10.77 -9.69 5.59
CA ASN A 334 10.48 -8.98 6.83
C ASN A 334 8.98 -8.61 6.90
N SER A 335 8.51 -8.37 8.11
CA SER A 335 7.17 -7.88 8.37
C SER A 335 7.27 -6.71 9.32
N ALA A 336 7.04 -5.51 8.79
CA ALA A 336 6.96 -4.32 9.59
C ALA A 336 5.62 -4.33 10.34
N ARG A 337 5.65 -4.82 11.60
CA ARG A 337 4.56 -4.78 12.60
C ARG A 337 3.48 -5.85 12.44
N ILE A 338 3.41 -6.74 13.44
CA ILE A 338 2.19 -7.47 13.76
C ILE A 338 1.39 -6.62 14.76
N PRO A 339 0.10 -6.31 14.52
CA PRO A 339 -0.70 -5.53 15.44
C PRO A 339 -0.71 -6.14 16.85
N ILE A 340 -0.49 -5.29 17.86
CA ILE A 340 -0.69 -5.66 19.26
C ILE A 340 -2.21 -5.76 19.48
N GLU A 341 -2.65 -6.83 20.13
CA GLU A 341 -4.05 -7.12 20.45
C GLU A 341 -4.66 -6.13 21.47
N SER A 342 -3.97 -5.05 21.84
CA SER A 342 -4.47 -4.09 22.83
C SER A 342 -5.15 -2.90 22.14
N PRO A 343 -6.43 -2.60 22.45
CA PRO A 343 -7.18 -1.48 21.87
C PRO A 343 -6.74 -0.09 22.40
N SER A 344 -5.65 0.00 23.18
CA SER A 344 -5.19 1.25 23.78
C SER A 344 -4.17 1.98 22.92
N TYR A 345 -4.55 3.18 22.46
CA TYR A 345 -3.71 4.19 21.78
C TYR A 345 -2.35 4.45 22.47
N ILE A 346 -2.31 4.35 23.81
CA ILE A 346 -1.10 4.60 24.62
C ILE A 346 -0.08 3.46 24.50
N SER A 347 -0.52 2.22 24.32
CA SER A 347 0.38 1.07 24.13
C SER A 347 1.02 1.09 22.75
N TYR A 348 0.27 1.58 21.76
CA TYR A 348 0.76 1.79 20.41
C TYR A 348 1.94 2.80 20.41
N HIS A 349 1.77 3.97 21.03
CA HIS A 349 2.80 5.04 21.10
C HIS A 349 3.92 4.83 22.12
N ARG A 350 3.74 4.05 23.20
CA ARG A 350 4.87 3.72 24.09
C ARG A 350 5.82 2.71 23.47
N GLN A 351 5.31 1.80 22.64
CA GLN A 351 6.13 0.79 21.96
C GLN A 351 6.79 1.31 20.67
N THR A 352 6.36 2.47 20.12
CA THR A 352 7.08 3.14 19.01
C THR A 352 8.44 3.69 19.42
N ARG A 353 8.70 3.87 20.72
CA ARG A 353 9.99 4.37 21.25
C ARG A 353 10.83 3.32 21.97
N THR A 354 10.27 2.18 22.33
CA THR A 354 11.00 1.11 23.01
C THR A 354 10.79 -0.20 22.25
N GLN A 355 11.85 -0.75 21.67
CA GLN A 355 11.99 -2.12 21.13
C GLN A 355 11.76 -3.23 22.18
N ILE A 356 11.07 -2.93 23.29
CA ILE A 356 11.05 -3.75 24.50
C ILE A 356 9.61 -4.21 24.70
N ALA A 357 9.41 -5.53 24.56
CA ALA A 357 8.18 -6.29 24.79
C ALA A 357 7.22 -6.49 23.60
N LEU A 358 7.72 -6.94 22.45
CA LEU A 358 6.98 -7.98 21.71
C LEU A 358 7.12 -9.28 22.52
N LEU A 359 6.19 -9.50 23.45
CA LEU A 359 5.98 -10.75 24.21
C LEU A 359 6.12 -11.96 23.29
N ASP A 360 7.02 -12.91 23.61
CA ASP A 360 7.20 -14.34 23.22
C ASP A 360 6.45 -14.94 22.01
N LYS A 361 6.02 -14.13 21.04
CA LYS A 361 5.26 -14.58 19.88
C LYS A 361 6.24 -15.14 18.86
N LEU A 362 6.00 -16.40 18.50
CA LEU A 362 6.76 -17.12 17.50
C LEU A 362 5.97 -17.18 16.19
N TYR A 363 6.69 -17.18 15.08
CA TYR A 363 6.13 -17.25 13.74
C TYR A 363 6.73 -18.39 12.93
N SER A 364 5.97 -18.87 11.96
CA SER A 364 6.44 -19.77 10.92
C SER A 364 6.34 -19.10 9.56
N LEU A 365 7.41 -19.16 8.79
CA LEU A 365 7.45 -18.79 7.38
C LEU A 365 7.43 -20.04 6.52
N VAL A 366 6.50 -20.12 5.57
CA VAL A 366 6.36 -21.25 4.64
C VAL A 366 6.26 -20.73 3.22
N ALA A 367 7.12 -21.21 2.32
CA ALA A 367 7.05 -20.92 0.89
C ALA A 367 6.60 -22.16 0.10
N ILE A 368 5.60 -22.00 -0.77
CA ILE A 368 5.11 -23.06 -1.64
C ILE A 368 4.97 -22.59 -3.10
N ASP A 369 4.98 -23.55 -4.01
CA ASP A 369 4.47 -23.36 -5.37
C ASP A 369 2.93 -23.29 -5.32
N GLY A 370 2.35 -22.21 -5.83
CA GLY A 370 0.90 -22.00 -5.87
C GLY A 370 0.16 -22.97 -6.80
N THR A 371 0.86 -23.61 -7.74
CA THR A 371 0.30 -24.56 -8.70
C THR A 371 0.32 -25.98 -8.15
N THR A 372 1.47 -26.45 -7.69
CA THR A 372 1.67 -27.83 -7.22
C THR A 372 1.50 -27.99 -5.71
N SER A 373 1.47 -26.89 -4.96
CA SER A 373 1.53 -26.87 -3.48
C SER A 373 2.81 -27.46 -2.87
N MET A 374 3.85 -27.69 -3.68
CA MET A 374 5.13 -28.21 -3.22
C MET A 374 5.82 -27.24 -2.26
N LEU A 375 6.44 -27.77 -1.19
CA LEU A 375 7.18 -26.99 -0.21
C LEU A 375 8.58 -26.58 -0.71
N HIS A 376 8.82 -25.28 -0.83
CA HIS A 376 10.12 -24.71 -1.21
C HIS A 376 10.96 -24.31 -0.01
N TRP A 377 10.36 -23.78 1.06
CA TRP A 377 11.09 -23.28 2.22
C TRP A 377 10.23 -23.31 3.47
N MET A 378 10.82 -23.68 4.61
CA MET A 378 10.13 -23.64 5.90
C MET A 378 11.10 -23.22 7.00
N VAL A 379 10.76 -22.13 7.68
CA VAL A 379 11.41 -21.67 8.91
C VAL A 379 10.36 -21.56 9.99
N VAL A 380 10.63 -22.11 11.17
CA VAL A 380 9.73 -22.08 12.32
C VAL A 380 10.41 -21.41 13.50
N ASP A 381 9.61 -21.00 14.47
CA ASP A 381 10.04 -20.44 15.75
C ASP A 381 10.81 -19.13 15.54
N ILE A 382 10.37 -18.34 14.55
CA ILE A 382 10.91 -17.00 14.26
C ILE A 382 10.41 -16.06 15.36
N PRO A 383 11.28 -15.45 16.17
CA PRO A 383 10.87 -14.46 17.15
C PRO A 383 10.30 -13.22 16.46
N ALA A 384 9.22 -12.65 17.02
CA ALA A 384 8.58 -11.45 16.49
C ALA A 384 9.55 -10.27 16.26
N GLN A 385 10.56 -10.12 17.14
CA GLN A 385 11.56 -9.06 17.07
C GLN A 385 12.50 -9.23 15.88
N GLU A 386 12.84 -10.48 15.53
CA GLU A 386 13.74 -10.77 14.42
C GLU A 386 13.04 -10.50 13.08
N LEU A 387 11.75 -10.83 12.97
CA LEU A 387 10.94 -10.66 11.76
C LEU A 387 10.88 -9.21 11.24
N ALA A 388 11.16 -8.21 12.08
CA ALA A 388 11.28 -6.82 11.64
C ALA A 388 12.49 -6.57 10.72
N SER A 389 13.52 -7.42 10.81
CA SER A 389 14.74 -7.33 9.99
C SER A 389 14.94 -8.53 9.07
N SER A 390 14.64 -9.74 9.55
CA SER A 390 14.86 -11.00 8.83
C SER A 390 14.05 -12.15 9.42
N ALA A 391 13.73 -13.15 8.61
CA ALA A 391 13.05 -14.37 9.04
C ALA A 391 14.03 -15.36 9.73
N ASN A 392 14.70 -14.92 10.79
CA ASN A 392 15.64 -15.75 11.52
C ASN A 392 14.89 -16.69 12.49
N GLY A 393 15.18 -17.98 12.40
CA GLY A 393 14.50 -19.03 13.16
C GLY A 393 15.09 -20.39 12.83
N ILE A 394 14.37 -21.46 13.16
CA ILE A 394 14.79 -22.83 12.94
C ILE A 394 14.35 -23.27 11.53
N THR A 395 15.31 -23.47 10.64
CA THR A 395 15.01 -24.00 9.29
C THR A 395 14.63 -25.46 9.38
N LYS A 396 13.41 -25.79 8.94
CA LYS A 396 12.89 -27.16 8.84
C LYS A 396 12.92 -27.69 7.42
N ALA A 397 12.84 -26.83 6.42
CA ALA A 397 13.04 -27.19 5.03
C ALA A 397 13.93 -26.13 4.40
N SER A 398 15.13 -26.53 3.96
CA SER A 398 16.10 -25.67 3.27
C SER A 398 15.49 -25.04 2.02
N TYR A 399 15.92 -23.83 1.67
CA TYR A 399 15.37 -23.09 0.54
C TYR A 399 15.68 -23.77 -0.80
N ILE A 400 14.63 -24.06 -1.57
CA ILE A 400 14.72 -24.47 -2.97
C ILE A 400 14.30 -23.27 -3.85
N PRO A 401 15.13 -22.86 -4.83
CA PRO A 401 14.81 -21.77 -5.74
C PRO A 401 13.42 -21.87 -6.35
N PHE A 402 12.73 -20.73 -6.45
CA PHE A 402 11.46 -20.65 -7.17
C PHE A 402 11.73 -20.76 -8.67
N VAL A 403 11.50 -21.94 -9.24
CA VAL A 403 11.78 -22.23 -10.65
C VAL A 403 10.63 -23.08 -11.20
N PRO A 404 9.90 -22.61 -12.22
CA PRO A 404 8.95 -23.44 -12.96
C PRO A 404 9.64 -24.64 -13.61
N LEU A 405 8.97 -25.79 -13.71
CA LEU A 405 9.55 -27.00 -14.30
C LEU A 405 9.79 -26.89 -15.82
N THR A 406 8.99 -26.06 -16.50
CA THR A 406 8.97 -25.93 -17.95
C THR A 406 9.61 -24.62 -18.42
N PRO A 407 10.59 -24.65 -19.34
CA PRO A 407 11.12 -23.42 -19.96
C PRO A 407 10.02 -22.58 -20.61
N ALA A 408 10.20 -21.26 -20.63
CA ALA A 408 9.25 -20.29 -21.17
C ALA A 408 7.87 -20.25 -20.46
N THR A 409 7.78 -20.80 -19.25
CA THR A 409 6.56 -20.73 -18.42
C THR A 409 6.80 -19.97 -17.12
N CYS A 410 5.71 -19.48 -16.53
CA CYS A 410 5.73 -18.78 -15.25
C CYS A 410 4.77 -19.45 -14.27
N SER A 411 5.19 -19.57 -13.01
CA SER A 411 4.38 -20.14 -11.93
C SER A 411 4.29 -19.18 -10.76
N PRO A 412 3.14 -19.07 -10.07
CA PRO A 412 3.01 -18.28 -8.86
C PRO A 412 3.66 -19.00 -7.68
N PHE A 413 4.50 -18.30 -6.92
CA PHE A 413 5.07 -18.79 -5.66
C PHE A 413 4.59 -17.90 -4.52
N ALA A 414 4.19 -18.52 -3.42
CA ALA A 414 3.55 -17.85 -2.29
C ALA A 414 4.31 -18.09 -0.99
N LEU A 415 4.49 -17.02 -0.21
CA LEU A 415 5.07 -17.03 1.12
C LEU A 415 4.01 -16.71 2.16
N PHE A 416 3.87 -17.58 3.14
CA PHE A 416 2.90 -17.50 4.21
C PHE A 416 3.60 -17.27 5.53
N LEU A 417 3.11 -16.28 6.27
CA LEU A 417 3.51 -16.04 7.64
C LEU A 417 2.38 -16.48 8.57
N PHE A 418 2.71 -17.40 9.47
CA PHE A 418 1.78 -17.90 10.47
C PHE A 418 2.22 -17.51 11.88
N SER A 419 1.29 -17.10 12.75
CA SER A 419 1.58 -17.00 14.18
C SER A 419 1.42 -18.36 14.84
N GLN A 420 2.35 -18.70 15.72
CA GLN A 420 2.35 -19.93 16.48
C GLN A 420 1.78 -19.71 17.90
N PRO A 421 1.01 -20.66 18.45
CA PRO A 421 0.59 -20.61 19.85
C PRO A 421 1.70 -21.02 20.82
N ALA A 422 2.66 -21.82 20.36
CA ALA A 422 3.84 -22.28 21.10
C ALA A 422 4.92 -22.72 20.09
N SER A 423 6.16 -22.92 20.55
CA SER A 423 7.24 -23.47 19.71
C SER A 423 6.82 -24.78 19.06
N ILE A 424 7.13 -24.92 17.76
CA ILE A 424 6.83 -26.12 16.97
C ILE A 424 8.10 -26.79 16.45
N ASN A 425 9.22 -26.63 17.16
CA ASN A 425 10.49 -27.30 16.85
C ASN A 425 10.39 -28.84 16.82
N VAL A 426 9.27 -29.42 17.25
CA VAL A 426 8.95 -30.86 17.12
C VAL A 426 8.76 -31.32 15.66
N ILE A 427 8.59 -30.40 14.71
CA ILE A 427 8.48 -30.73 13.28
C ILE A 427 9.78 -31.38 12.79
N PRO A 428 9.73 -32.54 12.11
CA PRO A 428 10.92 -33.15 11.52
C PRO A 428 11.48 -32.27 10.40
N THR A 429 12.80 -32.31 10.23
CA THR A 429 13.45 -31.65 9.09
C THR A 429 13.09 -32.37 7.79
N PHE A 430 12.75 -31.60 6.77
CA PHE A 430 12.54 -32.08 5.41
C PHE A 430 13.90 -32.32 4.74
N CYS A 431 13.88 -33.11 3.66
CA CYS A 431 15.00 -33.25 2.75
C CYS A 431 15.49 -31.87 2.25
N ASP A 432 16.78 -31.74 1.97
CA ASP A 432 17.35 -30.47 1.47
C ASP A 432 16.90 -30.18 0.03
N ASP A 433 16.79 -31.21 -0.80
CA ASP A 433 16.40 -31.14 -2.21
C ASP A 433 14.92 -31.52 -2.44
N LEU A 434 14.52 -31.66 -3.70
CA LEU A 434 13.21 -32.17 -4.10
C LEU A 434 13.02 -33.61 -3.61
N CYS A 435 11.95 -33.85 -2.84
CA CYS A 435 11.56 -35.19 -2.42
C CYS A 435 10.05 -35.31 -2.18
N ASP A 436 9.57 -36.55 -2.15
CA ASP A 436 8.17 -36.92 -1.88
C ASP A 436 7.50 -36.18 -0.71
N LEU A 437 8.22 -35.94 0.39
CA LEU A 437 7.67 -35.27 1.56
C LEU A 437 7.33 -33.80 1.29
N ARG A 438 8.11 -33.12 0.44
CA ARG A 438 7.87 -31.73 0.03
C ARG A 438 6.74 -31.65 -0.98
N GLU A 439 6.65 -32.60 -1.91
CA GLU A 439 5.57 -32.67 -2.91
C GLU A 439 4.20 -32.96 -2.27
N LYS A 440 4.17 -33.80 -1.23
CA LYS A 440 2.95 -34.16 -0.50
C LYS A 440 2.60 -33.15 0.60
N PHE A 441 3.33 -32.04 0.72
CA PHE A 441 3.06 -31.03 1.74
C PHE A 441 1.70 -30.37 1.52
N ARG A 442 0.92 -30.22 2.60
CA ARG A 442 -0.39 -29.56 2.56
C ARG A 442 -0.46 -28.47 3.60
N ILE A 443 -0.51 -27.23 3.15
CA ILE A 443 -0.52 -26.05 4.03
C ILE A 443 -1.73 -26.00 4.96
N GLU A 444 -2.90 -26.46 4.51
CA GLU A 444 -4.12 -26.55 5.31
C GLU A 444 -3.94 -27.52 6.49
N MET A 445 -3.36 -28.70 6.24
CA MET A 445 -3.07 -29.71 7.26
C MET A 445 -1.99 -29.23 8.23
N PHE A 446 -0.97 -28.54 7.72
CA PHE A 446 0.07 -27.92 8.53
C PHE A 446 -0.51 -26.89 9.49
N LYS A 447 -1.35 -25.97 8.98
CA LYS A 447 -2.05 -24.96 9.78
C LYS A 447 -2.89 -25.60 10.88
N GLN A 448 -3.71 -26.58 10.52
CA GLN A 448 -4.63 -27.24 11.45
C GLN A 448 -3.89 -28.05 12.53
N ARG A 449 -2.88 -28.84 12.14
CA ARG A 449 -2.13 -29.72 13.06
C ARG A 449 -1.42 -28.94 14.17
N TYR A 450 -0.88 -27.77 13.83
CA TYR A 450 -0.10 -26.95 14.75
C TYR A 450 -0.89 -25.72 15.26
N MET A 451 -2.21 -25.68 15.03
CA MET A 451 -3.11 -24.61 15.48
C MET A 451 -2.61 -23.21 15.09
N LEU A 452 -2.06 -23.09 13.88
CA LEU A 452 -1.49 -21.87 13.36
C LEU A 452 -2.57 -20.92 12.87
N ARG A 453 -2.31 -19.61 12.95
CA ARG A 453 -3.15 -18.57 12.34
C ARG A 453 -2.38 -17.84 11.26
N LEU A 454 -3.00 -17.67 10.10
CA LEU A 454 -2.42 -16.91 8.99
C LEU A 454 -2.37 -15.43 9.38
N ARG A 455 -1.22 -14.78 9.21
CA ARG A 455 -1.04 -13.35 9.58
C ARG A 455 -0.72 -12.48 8.39
N ALA A 456 0.15 -12.97 7.52
CA ALA A 456 0.53 -12.28 6.30
C ALA A 456 0.75 -13.27 5.16
N LEU A 457 0.62 -12.77 3.95
CA LEU A 457 0.85 -13.48 2.70
C LEU A 457 1.52 -12.53 1.72
N SER A 458 2.49 -13.02 0.96
CA SER A 458 3.02 -12.35 -0.23
C SER A 458 3.25 -13.39 -1.31
N TRP A 459 3.16 -12.98 -2.58
CA TRP A 459 3.33 -13.89 -3.71
C TRP A 459 3.89 -13.12 -4.91
N ILE A 460 4.51 -13.87 -5.82
CA ILE A 460 4.94 -13.35 -7.12
C ILE A 460 4.93 -14.47 -8.16
N SER A 461 4.74 -14.11 -9.43
CA SER A 461 4.95 -15.03 -10.54
C SER A 461 6.42 -15.07 -10.94
N VAL A 462 7.02 -16.25 -10.94
CA VAL A 462 8.42 -16.45 -11.33
C VAL A 462 8.47 -17.21 -12.64
N CYS A 463 9.30 -16.76 -13.57
CA CYS A 463 9.40 -17.30 -14.92
C CYS A 463 10.72 -18.04 -15.15
N TYR A 464 10.65 -19.20 -15.80
CA TYR A 464 11.82 -19.82 -16.43
C TYR A 464 12.08 -19.08 -17.74
N ASP A 465 12.91 -18.04 -17.67
CA ASP A 465 13.21 -17.14 -18.78
C ASP A 465 14.61 -17.35 -19.36
N LEU A 466 15.01 -16.49 -20.31
CA LEU A 466 16.33 -16.55 -20.94
C LEU A 466 17.49 -16.28 -19.98
N PRO A 467 17.44 -15.27 -19.07
CA PRO A 467 18.43 -15.12 -18.00
C PRO A 467 18.67 -16.40 -17.20
N TYR A 468 17.59 -17.08 -16.77
CA TYR A 468 17.72 -18.34 -16.04
C TYR A 468 18.24 -19.48 -16.94
N SER A 469 17.79 -19.54 -18.19
CA SER A 469 18.28 -20.51 -19.18
C SER A 469 19.80 -20.40 -19.36
N TYR A 470 20.35 -19.18 -19.43
CA TYR A 470 21.79 -18.96 -19.49
C TYR A 470 22.51 -19.57 -18.28
N HIS A 471 21.97 -19.39 -17.07
CA HIS A 471 22.53 -19.97 -15.85
C HIS A 471 22.59 -21.50 -15.92
N VAL A 472 21.51 -22.15 -16.33
CA VAL A 472 21.43 -23.62 -16.48
C VAL A 472 22.42 -24.13 -17.54
N LEU A 473 22.46 -23.48 -18.71
CA LEU A 473 23.36 -23.87 -19.80
C LEU A 473 24.83 -23.68 -19.43
N LYS A 474 25.16 -22.57 -18.76
CA LYS A 474 26.52 -22.30 -18.27
C LYS A 474 26.97 -23.33 -17.24
N ALA A 475 26.08 -23.72 -16.33
CA ALA A 475 26.36 -24.78 -15.35
C ALA A 475 26.61 -26.13 -16.05
N ALA A 476 25.79 -26.48 -17.04
CA ALA A 476 25.96 -27.68 -17.84
C ALA A 476 27.31 -27.68 -18.59
N THR A 477 27.71 -26.58 -19.23
CA THR A 477 29.01 -26.47 -19.91
C THR A 477 30.18 -26.61 -18.95
N ASN A 478 30.12 -25.97 -17.77
CA ASN A 478 31.19 -26.06 -16.77
C ASN A 478 31.32 -27.47 -16.19
N SER A 479 30.20 -28.17 -15.95
CA SER A 479 30.21 -29.57 -15.49
C SER A 479 30.83 -30.52 -16.53
N SER A 480 30.56 -30.29 -17.81
CA SER A 480 31.13 -31.08 -18.90
C SER A 480 32.66 -30.92 -18.99
N GLN A 481 33.19 -29.71 -18.75
CA GLN A 481 34.65 -29.44 -18.72
C GLN A 481 35.37 -30.08 -17.53
N ASN A 482 34.73 -30.20 -16.37
CA ASN A 482 35.30 -30.92 -15.23
C ASN A 482 35.26 -32.45 -15.40
N SER A 483 34.30 -32.97 -16.16
CA SER A 483 34.19 -34.42 -16.44
C SER A 483 35.17 -34.93 -17.51
N THR A 484 35.81 -34.04 -18.29
CA THR A 484 36.76 -34.41 -19.35
C THR A 484 38.07 -35.07 -18.89
N LEU A 485 38.26 -35.27 -17.58
CA LEU A 485 39.34 -36.06 -16.99
C LEU A 485 39.02 -37.56 -16.84
N LYS A 486 37.76 -38.01 -16.98
CA LYS A 486 37.39 -39.44 -17.05
C LYS A 486 36.17 -39.67 -17.96
N GLY A 487 36.39 -40.24 -19.16
CA GLY A 487 35.34 -40.85 -19.99
C GLY A 487 34.63 -39.90 -20.98
N LYS A 488 35.28 -39.60 -22.11
CA LYS A 488 34.70 -38.81 -23.22
C LYS A 488 33.80 -39.68 -24.09
N THR A 489 32.48 -39.52 -24.02
CA THR A 489 31.56 -39.58 -25.20
C THR A 489 30.07 -39.43 -24.84
N SER A 490 29.61 -39.88 -23.66
CA SER A 490 28.17 -39.85 -23.33
C SER A 490 27.67 -38.53 -22.71
N VAL A 491 28.51 -37.80 -21.96
CA VAL A 491 28.14 -36.57 -21.24
C VAL A 491 27.97 -35.35 -22.16
N SER A 492 28.65 -35.35 -23.32
CA SER A 492 28.58 -34.24 -24.28
C SER A 492 27.27 -34.23 -25.10
N GLN A 493 26.62 -35.40 -25.27
CA GLN A 493 25.38 -35.51 -26.04
C GLN A 493 24.15 -35.03 -25.23
N THR A 494 24.13 -35.27 -23.92
CA THR A 494 23.03 -34.84 -23.03
C THR A 494 22.99 -33.32 -22.84
N ALA A 495 24.15 -32.65 -22.73
CA ALA A 495 24.21 -31.18 -22.64
C ALA A 495 23.75 -30.47 -23.93
N ALA A 496 24.06 -31.04 -25.10
CA ALA A 496 23.62 -30.51 -26.40
C ALA A 496 22.12 -30.74 -26.65
N GLN A 497 21.57 -31.87 -26.16
CA GLN A 497 20.13 -32.14 -26.21
C GLN A 497 19.34 -31.22 -25.26
N ALA A 498 19.84 -31.00 -24.05
CA ALA A 498 19.22 -30.08 -23.09
C ALA A 498 19.22 -28.62 -23.60
N SER A 499 20.31 -28.17 -24.24
CA SER A 499 20.39 -26.83 -24.81
C SER A 499 19.45 -26.63 -26.00
N SER A 500 19.36 -27.62 -26.90
CA SER A 500 18.40 -27.60 -28.00
C SER A 500 16.95 -27.57 -27.51
N PHE A 501 16.60 -28.37 -26.49
CA PHE A 501 15.26 -28.39 -25.91
C PHE A 501 14.89 -27.04 -25.26
N ILE A 502 15.77 -26.48 -24.42
CA ILE A 502 15.52 -25.19 -23.75
C ILE A 502 15.34 -24.08 -24.79
N CYS A 503 16.23 -23.97 -25.78
CA CYS A 503 16.15 -22.91 -26.78
C CYS A 503 14.95 -23.07 -27.72
N ALA A 504 14.53 -24.31 -28.03
CA ALA A 504 13.34 -24.57 -28.84
C ALA A 504 12.05 -24.07 -28.16
N MET A 505 11.96 -24.14 -26.83
CA MET A 505 10.79 -23.66 -26.07
C MET A 505 10.62 -22.13 -26.12
N PHE A 506 11.68 -21.38 -26.41
CA PHE A 506 11.61 -19.94 -26.65
C PHE A 506 11.34 -19.58 -28.13
N HIS A 507 10.94 -20.56 -28.95
CA HIS A 507 10.68 -20.40 -30.39
C HIS A 507 11.86 -19.83 -31.19
N VAL A 508 13.10 -20.09 -30.75
CA VAL A 508 14.30 -19.72 -31.49
C VAL A 508 14.67 -20.88 -32.43
N SER A 509 14.82 -20.60 -33.72
CA SER A 509 14.96 -21.60 -34.80
C SER A 509 16.06 -22.64 -34.58
N ASN A 510 15.77 -23.91 -34.94
CA ASN A 510 16.67 -25.07 -34.87
C ASN A 510 17.92 -25.02 -35.78
N HIS A 511 18.10 -23.97 -36.59
CA HIS A 511 19.09 -23.96 -37.68
C HIS A 511 20.39 -23.17 -37.42
N HIS A 512 20.56 -22.55 -36.25
CA HIS A 512 21.79 -21.82 -35.94
C HIS A 512 22.41 -22.24 -34.60
N ASN A 513 23.63 -22.77 -34.66
CA ASN A 513 24.47 -23.07 -33.49
C ASN A 513 24.82 -21.77 -32.74
N CYS A 514 24.00 -21.35 -31.77
CA CYS A 514 24.39 -20.32 -30.81
C CYS A 514 23.72 -20.48 -29.43
N PRO A 515 24.08 -21.53 -28.66
CA PRO A 515 23.52 -21.74 -27.33
C PRO A 515 24.02 -20.70 -26.31
N LEU A 516 25.28 -20.25 -26.42
CA LEU A 516 25.90 -19.26 -25.52
C LEU A 516 26.97 -18.46 -26.28
N SER A 517 26.97 -17.13 -26.19
CA SER A 517 28.16 -16.30 -26.47
C SER A 517 28.23 -15.10 -25.52
N THR A 518 29.41 -14.86 -24.95
CA THR A 518 29.68 -13.63 -24.19
C THR A 518 30.02 -12.53 -25.19
N SER A 519 29.32 -11.40 -25.14
CA SER A 519 29.74 -10.21 -25.89
C SER A 519 31.03 -9.66 -25.28
N THR A 520 32.18 -10.16 -25.74
CA THR A 520 33.43 -9.42 -25.57
C THR A 520 33.28 -8.14 -26.36
N THR A 521 33.18 -7.02 -25.66
CA THR A 521 33.43 -5.70 -26.24
C THR A 521 34.79 -5.76 -26.91
N ALA A 522 34.81 -5.83 -28.24
CA ALA A 522 36.03 -5.68 -29.00
C ALA A 522 36.57 -4.28 -28.69
N THR A 523 37.65 -4.22 -27.91
CA THR A 523 38.49 -3.04 -27.83
C THR A 523 38.99 -2.77 -29.24
N ALA A 524 38.37 -1.79 -29.90
CA ALA A 524 38.90 -1.24 -31.14
C ALA A 524 40.26 -0.61 -30.81
N ILE A 525 41.33 -1.31 -31.14
CA ILE A 525 42.67 -0.74 -31.26
C ILE A 525 42.57 0.27 -32.41
N VAL A 526 42.43 1.55 -32.06
CA VAL A 526 42.63 2.66 -32.99
C VAL A 526 44.15 2.80 -33.19
N PRO A 527 44.71 2.57 -34.38
CA PRO A 527 46.09 2.97 -34.63
C PRO A 527 46.10 4.49 -34.80
N SER A 528 46.76 5.17 -33.86
CA SER A 528 47.12 6.57 -33.93
C SER A 528 48.03 6.82 -35.13
N LEU A 529 47.51 7.41 -36.19
CA LEU A 529 48.30 8.14 -37.19
C LEU A 529 48.06 9.63 -36.98
N LEU A 530 49.00 10.22 -36.25
CA LEU A 530 49.24 11.65 -36.15
C LEU A 530 49.49 12.21 -37.56
N ALA A 531 48.49 12.90 -38.11
CA ALA A 531 48.71 13.90 -39.14
C ALA A 531 48.63 15.28 -38.47
N MET A 532 49.78 15.93 -38.36
CA MET A 532 49.91 17.36 -38.06
C MET A 532 49.14 18.17 -39.10
N SER A 533 48.21 19.01 -38.63
CA SER A 533 47.94 20.31 -39.24
C SER A 533 47.20 21.19 -38.22
N LEU A 534 47.99 22.01 -37.53
CA LEU A 534 47.55 23.15 -36.74
C LEU A 534 46.87 24.17 -37.67
N LEU A 535 45.57 24.39 -37.46
CA LEU A 535 44.85 25.60 -37.85
C LEU A 535 44.51 26.34 -36.56
N LEU A 536 45.35 27.31 -36.22
CA LEU A 536 45.04 28.40 -35.29
C LEU A 536 44.15 29.38 -36.04
N ILE A 537 42.93 29.58 -35.55
CA ILE A 537 42.05 30.69 -35.90
C ILE A 537 41.78 31.47 -34.62
N ASP A 538 42.11 32.76 -34.72
CA ASP A 538 41.47 33.92 -34.10
C ASP A 538 41.79 34.43 -32.67
N ILE A 539 42.24 35.68 -32.71
CA ILE A 539 41.72 36.86 -31.97
C ILE A 539 42.05 36.93 -30.48
N HIS A 540 43.20 37.54 -30.18
CA HIS A 540 43.27 38.91 -29.64
C HIS A 540 44.58 39.58 -30.05
#